data_AF-A0A1B0D9E8-F1
#
_entry.id   AF-A0A1B0D9E8-F1
#
_cell.length_a   1.000
_cell.length_b   1.000
_cell.length_c   1.000
_cell.angle_alpha   90.00
_cell.angle_beta   90.00
_cell.angle_gamma   90.00
#
_symmetry.space_group_name_H-M   'P 1'
#
loop_
_entity.id
_entity.type
_entity.pdbx_description
1 polymer ?
#
loop_
_entity_poly.entity_id
_entity_poly.type
_entity_poly.pdbx_seq_one_letter_code
_entity_poly.pdbx_strand_id
1 'polypeptide(L)'
;MALLRYRDSDGFSFRCGGSLITDRYVLTAAHCIARLRSGIEVYSVVLGEYDVRYDEDCQTVGDETICSPPTQEILKDLLLPHPKYNTPKFANDIGLIRLRDRADTNRDNIKPVCLPYTQQLQRMQLRRLVATGWGTTENMTTSNDLLKVSLPVVDNSRCQRVYLSLKWTPNQFCAGGENNVDTCKGDSGGPLVYPGNIRGQRYVQFGIVSAGVNSCGVSNGTPAVYVRVGNYMKWILDTMRP
;
A
#
# COMPACT_ATOMS: atom_id res chain seq x y z
N MET A 1 6.05 2.03 -5.98
CA MET A 1 5.34 0.92 -5.31
C MET A 1 6.34 -0.01 -4.67
N ALA A 2 5.93 -0.84 -3.72
CA ALA A 2 6.78 -1.87 -3.11
C ALA A 2 6.00 -3.19 -3.00
N LEU A 3 6.62 -4.30 -3.37
CA LEU A 3 6.09 -5.66 -3.18
C LEU A 3 6.79 -6.32 -2.01
N LEU A 4 6.02 -6.93 -1.11
CA LEU A 4 6.55 -7.64 0.05
C LEU A 4 6.64 -9.13 -0.29
N ARG A 5 7.86 -9.65 -0.37
CA ARG A 5 8.14 -11.06 -0.60
C ARG A 5 8.21 -11.76 0.74
N TYR A 6 7.46 -12.85 0.88
CA TYR A 6 7.41 -13.68 2.07
C TYR A 6 8.12 -14.99 1.81
N ARG A 7 8.74 -15.55 2.86
CA ARG A 7 9.29 -16.89 2.87
C ARG A 7 8.46 -17.77 3.80
N ASP A 8 8.15 -18.97 3.34
CA ASP A 8 7.55 -20.06 4.12
C ASP A 8 8.19 -21.41 3.78
N SER A 9 7.61 -22.52 4.23
CA SER A 9 8.12 -23.88 3.96
C SER A 9 8.11 -24.25 2.48
N ASP A 10 7.20 -23.64 1.71
CA ASP A 10 6.91 -24.03 0.34
C ASP A 10 7.64 -23.12 -0.67
N GLY A 11 8.27 -22.05 -0.19
CA GLY A 11 9.17 -21.19 -0.95
C GLY A 11 8.94 -19.71 -0.71
N PHE A 12 8.86 -18.94 -1.80
CA PHE A 12 8.65 -17.49 -1.75
C PHE A 12 7.33 -17.10 -2.43
N SER A 13 6.62 -16.16 -1.83
CA SER A 13 5.37 -15.62 -2.39
C SER A 13 5.21 -14.13 -2.11
N PHE A 14 4.57 -13.40 -3.02
CA PHE A 14 4.13 -12.03 -2.76
C PHE A 14 2.74 -12.05 -2.13
N ARG A 15 2.55 -11.31 -1.03
CA ARG A 15 1.28 -11.32 -0.27
C ARG A 15 0.72 -9.94 0.06
N CYS A 16 1.59 -8.94 0.14
CA CYS A 16 1.23 -7.56 0.46
C CYS A 16 2.04 -6.60 -0.41
N GLY A 17 1.51 -5.39 -0.52
CA GLY A 17 2.19 -4.22 -1.05
C GLY A 17 2.62 -3.23 0.04
N GLY A 18 3.23 -2.16 -0.43
CA GLY A 18 3.63 -1.02 0.36
C GLY A 18 4.09 0.13 -0.54
N SER A 19 4.65 1.15 0.09
CA SER A 19 5.21 2.30 -0.59
C SER A 19 6.55 2.69 0.01
N LEU A 20 7.54 2.91 -0.85
CA LEU A 20 8.78 3.53 -0.44
C LEU A 20 8.47 4.97 0.01
N ILE A 21 8.89 5.35 1.23
CA ILE A 21 8.66 6.70 1.78
C ILE A 21 9.97 7.46 2.02
N THR A 22 11.08 6.74 2.11
CA THR A 22 12.46 7.25 2.05
C THR A 22 13.31 6.22 1.32
N ASP A 23 14.60 6.47 1.08
CA ASP A 23 15.53 5.47 0.54
C ASP A 23 15.74 4.25 1.47
N ARG A 24 15.20 4.24 2.69
CA ARG A 24 15.44 3.16 3.67
C ARG A 24 14.18 2.63 4.35
N TYR A 25 13.02 3.26 4.12
CA TYR A 25 11.78 2.89 4.78
C TYR A 25 10.64 2.69 3.79
N VAL A 26 9.90 1.61 4.03
CA VAL A 26 8.66 1.28 3.33
C VAL A 26 7.50 1.36 4.32
N LEU A 27 6.43 2.04 3.91
CA LEU A 27 5.18 2.12 4.65
C LEU A 27 4.21 1.04 4.13
N THR A 28 3.60 0.31 5.05
CA THR A 28 2.65 -0.78 4.74
C THR A 28 1.62 -0.93 5.87
N ALA A 29 0.72 -1.91 5.77
CA ALA A 29 -0.20 -2.27 6.84
C ALA A 29 0.49 -3.11 7.92
N ALA A 30 0.05 -2.98 9.17
CA ALA A 30 0.63 -3.76 10.26
C ALA A 30 0.32 -5.26 10.11
N HIS A 31 -0.86 -5.62 9.59
CA HIS A 31 -1.23 -7.02 9.34
C HIS A 31 -0.32 -7.73 8.33
N CYS A 32 0.37 -6.97 7.48
CA CYS A 32 1.35 -7.50 6.54
C CYS A 32 2.67 -7.90 7.24
N ILE A 33 2.97 -7.36 8.42
CA ILE A 33 4.29 -7.51 9.05
C ILE A 33 4.24 -8.00 10.50
N ALA A 34 3.05 -8.06 11.10
CA ALA A 34 2.83 -8.48 12.49
C ALA A 34 1.85 -9.64 12.57
N ARG A 35 2.06 -10.51 13.56
CA ARG A 35 1.20 -11.67 13.84
C ARG A 35 1.01 -12.59 12.63
N LEU A 36 2.07 -12.73 11.83
CA LEU A 36 2.11 -13.68 10.72
C LEU A 36 1.96 -15.11 11.25
N ARG A 37 1.42 -16.02 10.43
CA ARG A 37 1.32 -17.44 10.79
C ARG A 37 2.72 -18.02 11.01
N SER A 38 2.82 -19.00 11.90
CA SER A 38 4.09 -19.68 12.20
C SER A 38 4.73 -20.19 10.91
N GLY A 39 6.05 -19.99 10.78
CA GLY A 39 6.82 -20.37 9.59
C GLY A 39 6.77 -19.35 8.45
N ILE A 40 5.96 -18.29 8.54
CA ILE A 40 5.88 -17.24 7.52
C ILE A 40 6.60 -16.00 8.02
N GLU A 41 7.51 -15.47 7.19
CA GLU A 41 8.13 -14.18 7.45
C GLU A 41 8.19 -13.32 6.19
N VAL A 42 8.14 -11.99 6.38
CA VAL A 42 8.60 -11.06 5.33
C VAL A 42 10.08 -11.35 5.10
N TYR A 43 10.54 -11.53 3.87
CA TYR A 43 11.94 -11.80 3.55
C TYR A 43 12.62 -10.55 2.98
N SER A 44 11.99 -9.94 1.98
CA SER A 44 12.53 -8.82 1.23
C SER A 44 11.42 -7.89 0.73
N VAL A 45 11.83 -6.74 0.25
CA VAL A 45 11.00 -5.79 -0.49
C VAL A 45 11.54 -5.69 -1.92
N VAL A 46 10.66 -5.82 -2.91
CA VAL A 46 10.97 -5.57 -4.32
C VAL A 46 10.45 -4.19 -4.72
N LEU A 47 11.32 -3.39 -5.32
CA LEU A 47 11.06 -2.02 -5.79
C LEU A 47 11.30 -1.92 -7.30
N GLY A 48 10.59 -1.01 -7.96
CA GLY A 48 10.79 -0.73 -9.40
C GLY A 48 10.09 -1.70 -10.35
N GLU A 49 9.30 -2.62 -9.80
CA GLU A 49 8.52 -3.63 -10.53
C GLU A 49 7.35 -3.01 -11.33
N TYR A 50 7.03 -3.62 -12.47
CA TYR A 50 5.82 -3.41 -13.24
C TYR A 50 5.14 -4.73 -13.63
N ASP A 51 5.80 -5.64 -14.35
CA ASP A 51 5.30 -6.99 -14.69
C ASP A 51 6.08 -8.08 -13.96
N VAL A 52 5.48 -8.64 -12.91
CA VAL A 52 6.10 -9.62 -11.99
C VAL A 52 6.59 -10.92 -12.64
N ARG A 53 6.33 -11.13 -13.94
CA ARG A 53 6.80 -12.29 -14.71
C ARG A 53 8.20 -12.10 -15.29
N TYR A 54 8.65 -10.85 -15.44
CA TYR A 54 9.88 -10.51 -16.14
C TYR A 54 10.79 -9.69 -15.23
N ASP A 55 12.10 -9.91 -15.32
CA ASP A 55 13.08 -9.12 -14.57
C ASP A 55 13.30 -7.72 -15.20
N GLU A 56 13.03 -7.59 -16.51
CA GLU A 56 13.16 -6.37 -17.28
C GLU A 56 11.84 -6.02 -17.97
N ASP A 57 11.31 -4.84 -17.65
CA ASP A 57 10.06 -4.33 -18.21
C ASP A 57 10.35 -3.45 -19.45
N CYS A 58 10.10 -3.99 -20.64
CA CYS A 58 10.29 -3.28 -21.91
C CYS A 58 8.98 -3.00 -22.63
N GLN A 59 8.88 -1.82 -23.25
CA GLN A 59 7.79 -1.47 -24.15
C GLN A 59 8.35 -0.98 -25.50
N THR A 60 7.80 -1.51 -26.60
CA THR A 60 8.11 -1.02 -27.94
C THR A 60 7.19 0.15 -28.29
N VAL A 61 7.78 1.30 -28.62
CA VAL A 61 7.09 2.53 -29.04
C VAL A 61 7.61 2.93 -30.41
N GLY A 62 6.81 2.67 -31.47
CA GLY A 62 7.30 2.80 -32.84
C GLY A 62 8.35 1.74 -33.15
N ASP A 63 9.54 2.17 -33.57
CA ASP A 63 10.68 1.30 -33.89
C ASP A 63 11.67 1.16 -32.71
N GLU A 64 11.44 1.85 -31.59
CA GLU A 64 12.33 1.83 -30.43
C GLU A 64 11.78 0.95 -29.32
N THR A 65 12.66 0.17 -28.67
CA THR A 65 12.35 -0.58 -27.45
C THR A 65 12.93 0.16 -26.25
N ILE A 66 12.05 0.58 -25.34
CA ILE A 66 12.42 1.31 -24.13
C ILE A 66 12.21 0.39 -22.94
N CYS A 67 13.27 0.13 -22.18
CA CYS A 67 13.23 -0.72 -21.00
C CYS A 67 13.39 0.10 -19.73
N SER A 68 12.66 -0.29 -18.69
CA SER A 68 12.85 0.26 -17.35
C SER A 68 14.11 -0.34 -16.72
N PRO A 69 14.80 0.40 -15.83
CA PRO A 69 15.88 -0.18 -15.04
C PRO A 69 15.40 -1.40 -14.26
N PRO A 70 16.26 -2.40 -14.01
CA PRO A 70 15.86 -3.62 -13.32
C PRO A 70 15.35 -3.34 -11.90
N THR A 71 14.54 -4.25 -11.39
CA THR A 71 14.01 -4.19 -10.02
C THR A 71 15.13 -4.20 -8.97
N GLN A 72 14.81 -3.71 -7.77
CA GLN A 72 15.69 -3.82 -6.59
C GLN A 72 15.00 -4.67 -5.53
N GLU A 73 15.50 -5.89 -5.32
CA GLU A 73 15.14 -6.71 -4.16
C GLU A 73 16.08 -6.41 -2.99
N ILE A 74 15.53 -5.90 -1.90
CA ILE A 74 16.29 -5.51 -0.71
C ILE A 74 15.74 -6.26 0.50
N LEU A 75 16.61 -6.93 1.25
CA LEU A 75 16.18 -7.66 2.46
C LEU A 75 15.60 -6.70 3.51
N LYS A 76 14.64 -7.19 4.29
CA LYS A 76 14.21 -6.49 5.50
C LYS A 76 15.36 -6.42 6.51
N ASP A 77 15.45 -5.32 7.24
CA ASP A 77 16.26 -5.19 8.47
C ASP A 77 15.35 -5.34 9.70
N LEU A 78 14.31 -4.50 9.76
CA LEU A 78 13.43 -4.42 10.91
C LEU A 78 11.97 -4.22 10.51
N LEU A 79 11.09 -4.96 11.17
CA LEU A 79 9.64 -4.81 11.06
C LEU A 79 9.14 -4.00 12.25
N LEU A 80 8.45 -2.90 11.98
CA LEU A 80 8.02 -1.91 12.97
C LEU A 80 6.51 -1.71 12.87
N PRO A 81 5.68 -2.68 13.32
CA PRO A 81 4.25 -2.46 13.41
C PRO A 81 3.93 -1.42 14.47
N HIS A 82 2.84 -0.67 14.28
CA HIS A 82 2.39 0.28 15.27
C HIS A 82 2.14 -0.42 16.62
N PRO A 83 2.62 0.12 17.76
CA PRO A 83 2.58 -0.59 19.05
C PRO A 83 1.17 -0.87 19.56
N LYS A 84 0.19 -0.06 19.13
CA LYS A 84 -1.24 -0.26 19.41
C LYS A 84 -1.99 -1.01 18.29
N TYR A 85 -1.29 -1.70 17.40
CA TYR A 85 -1.92 -2.49 16.34
C TYR A 85 -2.97 -3.45 16.92
N ASN A 86 -4.15 -3.46 16.29
CA ASN A 86 -5.31 -4.24 16.69
C ASN A 86 -5.77 -3.98 18.15
N THR A 87 -5.52 -2.76 18.65
CA THR A 87 -5.99 -2.25 19.94
C THR A 87 -6.60 -0.86 19.78
N PRO A 88 -7.95 -0.71 19.68
CA PRO A 88 -8.95 -1.77 19.67
C PRO A 88 -8.88 -2.67 18.42
N LYS A 89 -9.61 -3.80 18.43
CA LYS A 89 -9.61 -4.78 17.32
C LYS A 89 -9.80 -4.07 15.96
N PHE A 90 -8.95 -4.42 15.00
CA PHE A 90 -8.85 -3.83 13.64
C PHE A 90 -8.37 -2.36 13.54
N ALA A 91 -7.97 -1.71 14.64
CA ALA A 91 -7.39 -0.37 14.61
C ALA A 91 -5.87 -0.37 14.46
N ASN A 92 -5.30 0.78 14.09
CA ASN A 92 -3.86 1.03 14.00
C ASN A 92 -3.11 0.05 13.09
N ASP A 93 -3.72 -0.27 11.95
CA ASP A 93 -3.19 -1.22 10.97
C ASP A 93 -2.11 -0.58 10.07
N ILE A 94 -1.04 -0.07 10.69
CA ILE A 94 0.05 0.62 10.02
C ILE A 94 1.40 0.12 10.52
N GLY A 95 2.34 -0.05 9.60
CA GLY A 95 3.67 -0.59 9.88
C GLY A 95 4.73 0.02 8.99
N LEU A 96 5.96 0.07 9.51
CA LEU A 96 7.15 0.41 8.75
C LEU A 96 8.03 -0.83 8.57
N ILE A 97 8.64 -0.94 7.40
CA ILE A 97 9.74 -1.88 7.14
C ILE A 97 10.99 -1.03 6.94
N ARG A 98 12.01 -1.25 7.77
CA ARG A 98 13.35 -0.73 7.52
C ARG A 98 14.06 -1.68 6.56
N LEU A 99 14.62 -1.15 5.48
CA LEU A 99 15.42 -1.89 4.52
C LEU A 99 16.84 -2.08 5.06
N ARG A 100 17.43 -3.26 4.82
CA ARG A 100 18.83 -3.57 5.20
C ARG A 100 19.79 -2.61 4.51
N ASP A 101 19.61 -2.46 3.21
CA ASP A 101 20.39 -1.60 2.33
C ASP A 101 19.53 -0.42 1.86
N ARG A 102 20.15 0.72 1.51
CA ARG A 102 19.42 1.87 0.95
C ARG A 102 19.01 1.55 -0.48
N ALA A 103 17.76 1.83 -0.83
CA ALA A 103 17.27 1.79 -2.20
C ALA A 103 17.93 2.88 -3.04
N ASP A 104 18.38 2.53 -4.23
CA ASP A 104 18.89 3.50 -5.19
C ASP A 104 17.73 4.28 -5.82
N THR A 105 17.43 5.44 -5.24
CA THR A 105 16.38 6.36 -5.70
C THR A 105 16.82 7.26 -6.85
N ASN A 106 18.02 7.06 -7.41
CA ASN A 106 18.42 7.77 -8.63
C ASN A 106 17.75 7.16 -9.86
N ARG A 107 17.41 5.86 -9.83
CA ARG A 107 16.66 5.19 -10.90
C ARG A 107 15.29 5.81 -11.12
N ASP A 108 14.86 5.88 -12.37
CA ASP A 108 13.61 6.55 -12.75
C ASP A 108 12.36 5.83 -12.26
N ASN A 109 12.41 4.50 -12.15
CA ASN A 109 11.31 3.65 -11.67
C ASN A 109 11.24 3.52 -10.14
N ILE A 110 12.18 4.09 -9.37
CA ILE A 110 12.23 3.96 -7.91
C ILE A 110 12.31 5.34 -7.26
N LYS A 111 11.17 5.84 -6.80
CA LYS A 111 11.05 7.12 -6.08
C LYS A 111 10.17 6.97 -4.82
N PRO A 112 10.52 7.64 -3.72
CA PRO A 112 9.68 7.67 -2.54
C PRO A 112 8.41 8.51 -2.79
N VAL A 113 7.27 8.04 -2.26
CA VAL A 113 6.02 8.81 -2.26
C VAL A 113 6.06 9.88 -1.17
N CYS A 114 5.39 11.00 -1.40
CA CYS A 114 5.26 12.02 -0.37
C CYS A 114 4.24 11.61 0.70
N LEU A 115 4.43 12.10 1.92
CA LEU A 115 3.50 11.90 3.03
C LEU A 115 2.81 13.22 3.42
N PRO A 116 1.62 13.18 4.05
CA PRO A 116 0.88 14.37 4.47
C PRO A 116 1.48 14.98 5.75
N TYR A 117 2.71 15.47 5.69
CA TYR A 117 3.44 15.97 6.86
C TYR A 117 2.99 17.37 7.32
N THR A 118 2.29 18.13 6.48
CA THR A 118 1.76 19.45 6.85
C THR A 118 0.31 19.37 7.31
N GLN A 119 -0.10 20.31 8.17
CA GLN A 119 -1.49 20.40 8.62
C GLN A 119 -2.46 20.64 7.46
N GLN A 120 -2.05 21.38 6.42
CA GLN A 120 -2.84 21.60 5.22
C GLN A 120 -3.15 20.28 4.49
N LEU A 121 -2.14 19.42 4.30
CA LEU A 121 -2.33 18.11 3.68
C LEU A 121 -3.20 17.21 4.57
N GLN A 122 -2.96 17.18 5.88
CA GLN A 122 -3.73 16.34 6.81
C GLN A 122 -5.22 16.69 6.86
N ARG A 123 -5.57 17.97 6.64
CA ARG A 123 -6.95 18.46 6.63
C ARG A 123 -7.58 18.51 5.23
N MET A 124 -6.86 18.07 4.21
CA MET A 124 -7.35 18.08 2.83
C MET A 124 -8.61 17.23 2.71
N GLN A 125 -9.65 17.80 2.10
CA GLN A 125 -10.87 17.07 1.79
C GLN A 125 -10.65 16.21 0.55
N LEU A 126 -10.48 14.91 0.77
CA LEU A 126 -10.26 13.93 -0.29
C LEU A 126 -11.62 13.41 -0.76
N ARG A 127 -11.95 13.66 -2.03
CA ARG A 127 -13.17 13.10 -2.66
C ARG A 127 -12.90 11.79 -3.36
N ARG A 128 -11.71 11.64 -3.95
CA ARG A 128 -11.25 10.41 -4.59
C ARG A 128 -9.78 10.19 -4.28
N LEU A 129 -9.37 8.94 -4.28
CA LEU A 129 -7.98 8.52 -4.10
C LEU A 129 -7.63 7.51 -5.19
N VAL A 130 -6.37 7.47 -5.60
CA VAL A 130 -5.87 6.45 -6.52
C VAL A 130 -5.22 5.35 -5.69
N ALA A 131 -5.75 4.13 -5.79
CA ALA A 131 -5.07 2.93 -5.32
C ALA A 131 -4.27 2.32 -6.48
N THR A 132 -3.14 1.70 -6.15
CA THR A 132 -2.24 1.05 -7.10
C THR A 132 -1.75 -0.27 -6.52
N GLY A 133 -1.66 -1.32 -7.33
CA GLY A 133 -1.12 -2.61 -6.90
C GLY A 133 -1.29 -3.73 -7.94
N TRP A 134 -0.84 -4.92 -7.54
CA TRP A 134 -0.89 -6.17 -8.33
C TRP A 134 -1.96 -7.14 -7.79
N GLY A 135 -2.91 -6.60 -7.03
CA GLY A 135 -3.98 -7.39 -6.44
C GLY A 135 -4.80 -8.16 -7.47
N THR A 136 -5.57 -9.11 -6.94
CA THR A 136 -6.60 -9.88 -7.64
C THR A 136 -7.53 -8.93 -8.39
N THR A 137 -7.70 -9.17 -9.67
CA THR A 137 -8.59 -8.40 -10.53
C THR A 137 -10.04 -8.89 -10.40
N GLU A 138 -10.97 -8.23 -11.08
CA GLU A 138 -12.37 -8.65 -11.24
C GLU A 138 -12.54 -10.09 -11.76
N ASN A 139 -11.50 -10.64 -12.41
CA ASN A 139 -11.49 -12.02 -12.92
C ASN A 139 -11.01 -13.06 -11.89
N MET A 140 -10.85 -12.66 -10.62
CA MET A 140 -10.31 -13.50 -9.54
C MET A 140 -8.87 -14.02 -9.77
N THR A 141 -8.16 -13.44 -10.74
CA THR A 141 -6.74 -13.68 -11.01
C THR A 141 -5.91 -12.49 -10.54
N THR A 142 -4.74 -12.74 -9.96
CA THR A 142 -3.75 -11.68 -9.70
C THR A 142 -3.30 -11.05 -11.01
N SER A 143 -3.19 -9.73 -11.05
CA SER A 143 -2.63 -9.04 -12.21
C SER A 143 -1.12 -9.24 -12.23
N ASN A 144 -0.57 -9.57 -13.39
CA ASN A 144 0.88 -9.56 -13.55
C ASN A 144 1.40 -8.13 -13.68
N ASP A 145 0.62 -7.28 -14.35
CA ASP A 145 0.91 -5.85 -14.53
C ASP A 145 0.43 -5.03 -13.33
N LEU A 146 1.14 -3.94 -13.02
CA LEU A 146 0.71 -2.96 -12.03
C LEU A 146 -0.55 -2.22 -12.51
N LEU A 147 -1.64 -2.34 -11.77
CA LEU A 147 -2.90 -1.65 -12.06
C LEU A 147 -3.12 -0.45 -11.15
N LYS A 148 -4.01 0.45 -11.59
CA LYS A 148 -4.46 1.61 -10.81
C LYS A 148 -5.96 1.81 -10.91
N VAL A 149 -6.54 2.31 -9.83
CA VAL A 149 -7.98 2.55 -9.76
C VAL A 149 -8.27 3.82 -8.97
N SER A 150 -9.20 4.64 -9.46
CA SER A 150 -9.69 5.81 -8.73
C SER A 150 -10.93 5.43 -7.91
N LEU A 151 -10.85 5.60 -6.59
CA LEU A 151 -11.89 5.22 -5.65
C LEU A 151 -12.52 6.45 -4.99
N PRO A 152 -13.85 6.55 -4.89
CA PRO A 152 -14.51 7.59 -4.13
C PRO A 152 -14.23 7.41 -2.64
N VAL A 153 -13.97 8.50 -1.92
CA VAL A 153 -14.03 8.51 -0.44
C VAL A 153 -15.49 8.62 -0.05
N VAL A 154 -15.95 7.75 0.84
CA VAL A 154 -17.35 7.67 1.27
C VAL A 154 -17.46 7.80 2.78
N ASP A 155 -18.66 8.08 3.28
CA ASP A 155 -18.89 8.19 4.71
C ASP A 155 -18.56 6.89 5.44
N ASN A 156 -17.95 7.03 6.61
CA ASN A 156 -17.63 5.90 7.49
C ASN A 156 -18.87 5.09 7.87
N SER A 157 -20.06 5.71 7.87
CA SER A 157 -21.34 5.03 8.10
C SER A 157 -21.59 3.88 7.11
N ARG A 158 -21.09 3.99 5.87
CA ARG A 158 -21.27 2.96 4.83
C ARG A 158 -20.48 1.70 5.17
N CYS A 159 -19.22 1.83 5.59
CA CYS A 159 -18.47 0.67 6.08
C CYS A 159 -18.98 0.19 7.45
N GLN A 160 -19.42 1.09 8.34
CA GLN A 160 -19.96 0.71 9.66
C GLN A 160 -21.11 -0.29 9.57
N ARG A 161 -21.98 -0.14 8.56
CA ARG A 161 -23.09 -1.07 8.31
C ARG A 161 -22.63 -2.46 7.88
N VAL A 162 -21.43 -2.60 7.33
CA VAL A 162 -20.91 -3.85 6.78
C VAL A 162 -19.91 -4.52 7.73
N TYR A 163 -18.99 -3.75 8.29
CA TYR A 163 -17.95 -4.23 9.21
C TYR A 163 -18.40 -4.05 10.66
N LEU A 164 -19.46 -4.75 11.07
CA LEU A 164 -20.09 -4.63 12.40
C LEU A 164 -19.15 -4.95 13.57
N SER A 165 -18.12 -5.77 13.33
CA SER A 165 -17.12 -6.14 14.34
C SER A 165 -15.95 -5.14 14.45
N LEU A 166 -15.89 -4.15 13.56
CA LEU A 166 -14.84 -3.13 13.54
C LEU A 166 -15.19 -2.00 14.50
N LYS A 167 -14.34 -1.78 15.50
CA LYS A 167 -14.43 -0.61 16.38
C LYS A 167 -13.82 0.60 15.67
N TRP A 168 -14.69 1.46 15.14
CA TRP A 168 -14.29 2.62 14.37
C TRP A 168 -13.48 3.62 15.19
N THR A 169 -12.41 4.10 14.59
CA THR A 169 -11.59 5.18 15.12
C THR A 169 -11.45 6.29 14.08
N PRO A 170 -11.10 7.53 14.48
CA PRO A 170 -10.80 8.61 13.53
C PRO A 170 -9.63 8.31 12.57
N ASN A 171 -8.87 7.26 12.86
CA ASN A 171 -7.69 6.83 12.13
C ASN A 171 -8.00 5.96 10.90
N GLN A 172 -9.28 5.75 10.59
CA GLN A 172 -9.74 4.98 9.45
C GLN A 172 -10.68 5.81 8.58
N PHE A 173 -10.76 5.45 7.31
CA PHE A 173 -11.73 6.00 6.38
C PHE A 173 -12.21 4.94 5.39
N CYS A 174 -13.35 5.23 4.76
CA CYS A 174 -13.94 4.38 3.74
C CYS A 174 -13.71 4.91 2.35
N ALA A 175 -13.41 4.02 1.41
CA ALA A 175 -13.40 4.34 -0.01
C ALA A 175 -13.89 3.16 -0.86
N GLY A 176 -14.32 3.45 -2.08
CA GLY A 176 -14.83 2.44 -3.02
C GLY A 176 -16.33 2.19 -2.90
N GLY A 177 -16.76 1.04 -3.42
CA GLY A 177 -18.17 0.65 -3.49
C GLY A 177 -18.94 1.31 -4.64
N GLU A 178 -18.26 1.78 -5.69
CA GLU A 178 -18.87 2.21 -6.96
C GLU A 178 -18.54 1.19 -8.06
N ASN A 179 -19.53 0.84 -8.89
CA ASN A 179 -19.36 0.07 -10.13
C ASN A 179 -18.63 -1.28 -10.00
N ASN A 180 -18.69 -1.94 -8.84
CA ASN A 180 -17.93 -3.17 -8.53
C ASN A 180 -16.41 -3.05 -8.68
N VAL A 181 -15.89 -1.82 -8.65
CA VAL A 181 -14.47 -1.49 -8.73
C VAL A 181 -13.96 -1.17 -7.32
N ASP A 182 -13.02 -1.96 -6.80
CA ASP A 182 -12.51 -1.87 -5.42
C ASP A 182 -11.03 -2.30 -5.34
N THR A 183 -10.35 -2.01 -4.22
CA THR A 183 -9.05 -2.65 -3.91
C THR A 183 -9.24 -4.09 -3.50
N CYS A 184 -8.24 -4.91 -3.79
CA CYS A 184 -8.40 -6.35 -3.83
C CYS A 184 -7.34 -7.13 -3.07
N LYS A 185 -7.52 -8.45 -2.98
CA LYS A 185 -6.52 -9.36 -2.40
C LYS A 185 -5.18 -9.14 -3.09
N GLY A 186 -4.10 -8.89 -2.36
CA GLY A 186 -2.78 -8.59 -2.92
C GLY A 186 -2.44 -7.10 -3.02
N ASP A 187 -3.42 -6.20 -2.91
CA ASP A 187 -3.17 -4.76 -2.70
C ASP A 187 -3.01 -4.40 -1.22
N SER A 188 -3.22 -5.36 -0.30
CA SER A 188 -3.09 -5.18 1.14
C SER A 188 -1.78 -4.49 1.51
N GLY A 189 -1.85 -3.43 2.32
CA GLY A 189 -0.70 -2.61 2.67
C GLY A 189 -0.25 -1.60 1.61
N GLY A 190 -0.81 -1.66 0.40
CA GLY A 190 -0.56 -0.72 -0.68
C GLY A 190 -1.05 0.71 -0.40
N PRO A 191 -0.54 1.71 -1.12
CA PRO A 191 -0.85 3.12 -0.89
C PRO A 191 -2.14 3.56 -1.58
N LEU A 192 -2.83 4.52 -0.95
CA LEU A 192 -3.82 5.36 -1.61
C LEU A 192 -3.27 6.77 -1.72
N VAL A 193 -3.13 7.26 -2.95
CA VAL A 193 -2.47 8.52 -3.25
C VAL A 193 -3.42 9.54 -3.86
N TYR A 194 -3.17 10.82 -3.59
CA TYR A 194 -3.82 11.93 -4.28
C TYR A 194 -2.79 13.03 -4.57
N PRO A 195 -2.95 13.79 -5.67
CA PRO A 195 -2.09 14.93 -5.93
C PRO A 195 -2.19 16.00 -4.83
N GLY A 196 -1.05 16.44 -4.30
CA GLY A 196 -0.93 17.51 -3.31
C GLY A 196 0.23 18.44 -3.63
N ASN A 197 0.18 19.67 -3.12
CA ASN A 197 1.24 20.65 -3.36
C ASN A 197 2.36 20.50 -2.30
N ILE A 198 3.46 19.88 -2.71
CA ILE A 198 4.70 19.75 -1.92
C ILE A 198 5.84 20.16 -2.84
N ARG A 199 6.21 21.45 -2.79
CA ARG A 199 7.20 22.06 -3.70
C ARG A 199 6.87 21.74 -5.17
N GLY A 200 5.60 21.96 -5.53
CA GLY A 200 5.01 21.55 -6.80
C GLY A 200 4.01 20.40 -6.62
N GLN A 201 3.32 20.07 -7.70
CA GLN A 201 2.32 19.01 -7.69
C GLN A 201 2.98 17.64 -7.59
N ARG A 202 2.71 16.90 -6.51
CA ARG A 202 3.26 15.56 -6.28
C ARG A 202 2.18 14.62 -5.73
N TYR A 203 2.33 13.32 -5.95
CA TYR A 203 1.47 12.34 -5.30
C TYR A 203 1.83 12.21 -3.82
N VAL A 204 0.80 12.32 -2.98
CA VAL A 204 0.89 12.19 -1.53
C VAL A 204 0.06 10.99 -1.10
N GLN A 205 0.62 10.12 -0.26
CA GLN A 205 -0.08 8.96 0.26
C GLN A 205 -0.94 9.34 1.47
N PHE A 206 -2.25 9.31 1.28
CA PHE A 206 -3.23 9.61 2.32
C PHE A 206 -3.80 8.36 2.97
N GLY A 207 -3.71 7.21 2.30
CA GLY A 207 -4.25 5.95 2.79
C GLY A 207 -3.32 4.74 2.66
N ILE A 208 -3.66 3.70 3.40
CA ILE A 208 -3.10 2.35 3.29
C ILE A 208 -4.26 1.37 3.22
N VAL A 209 -4.21 0.43 2.27
CA VAL A 209 -5.18 -0.68 2.15
C VAL A 209 -5.12 -1.55 3.42
N SER A 210 -6.21 -1.62 4.17
CA SER A 210 -6.26 -2.31 5.47
C SER A 210 -7.19 -3.52 5.46
N ALA A 211 -8.50 -3.30 5.34
CA ALA A 211 -9.49 -4.36 5.36
C ALA A 211 -10.56 -4.11 4.31
N GLY A 212 -10.95 -5.14 3.57
CA GLY A 212 -11.97 -5.05 2.53
C GLY A 212 -12.74 -6.36 2.42
N VAL A 213 -13.72 -6.40 1.52
CA VAL A 213 -14.39 -7.65 1.18
C VAL A 213 -13.40 -8.54 0.42
N ASN A 214 -13.32 -9.82 0.78
CA ASN A 214 -12.37 -10.78 0.23
C ASN A 214 -12.56 -11.10 -1.28
N SER A 215 -13.51 -10.44 -1.95
CA SER A 215 -13.94 -10.72 -3.32
C SER A 215 -13.98 -9.44 -4.16
N CYS A 216 -13.07 -9.38 -5.12
CA CYS A 216 -13.02 -8.39 -6.21
C CYS A 216 -14.22 -8.57 -7.14
N GLY A 217 -14.81 -7.49 -7.62
CA GLY A 217 -15.91 -7.55 -8.60
C GLY A 217 -17.27 -8.02 -8.06
N VAL A 218 -17.34 -8.58 -6.85
CA VAL A 218 -18.59 -9.08 -6.20
C VAL A 218 -18.94 -8.28 -4.94
N SER A 219 -18.32 -7.12 -4.75
CA SER A 219 -18.53 -6.34 -3.52
C SER A 219 -19.96 -5.78 -3.38
N ASN A 220 -20.84 -5.90 -4.38
CA ASN A 220 -22.21 -5.33 -4.39
C ASN A 220 -22.21 -3.86 -3.94
N GLY A 221 -21.18 -3.10 -4.32
CA GLY A 221 -21.00 -1.72 -3.87
C GLY A 221 -20.58 -1.58 -2.40
N THR A 222 -19.94 -2.58 -1.81
CA THR A 222 -19.38 -2.48 -0.46
C THR A 222 -18.05 -1.73 -0.51
N PRO A 223 -17.85 -0.65 0.27
CA PRO A 223 -16.56 0.02 0.38
C PRO A 223 -15.56 -0.78 1.24
N ALA A 224 -14.27 -0.53 1.01
CA ALA A 224 -13.19 -1.02 1.85
C ALA A 224 -12.74 0.02 2.89
N VAL A 225 -12.04 -0.46 3.91
CA VAL A 225 -11.49 0.30 5.03
C VAL A 225 -10.00 0.53 4.83
N TYR A 226 -9.60 1.78 5.00
CA TYR A 226 -8.23 2.24 4.82
C TYR A 226 -7.74 2.96 6.05
N VAL A 227 -6.43 2.91 6.31
CA VAL A 227 -5.79 3.71 7.37
C VAL A 227 -5.62 5.14 6.91
N ARG A 228 -5.97 6.13 7.73
CA ARG A 228 -5.72 7.55 7.48
C ARG A 228 -4.28 7.92 7.85
N VAL A 229 -3.36 7.95 6.88
CA VAL A 229 -1.92 8.17 7.10
C VAL A 229 -1.62 9.48 7.84
N GLY A 230 -2.38 10.54 7.55
CA GLY A 230 -2.22 11.84 8.21
C GLY A 230 -2.24 11.79 9.74
N ASN A 231 -3.04 10.89 10.33
CA ASN A 231 -3.15 10.75 11.78
C ASN A 231 -1.95 10.04 12.41
N TYR A 232 -1.12 9.37 11.60
CA TYR A 232 0.05 8.62 12.06
C TYR A 232 1.37 9.31 11.78
N MET A 233 1.37 10.53 11.21
CA MET A 233 2.61 11.22 10.85
C MET A 233 3.57 11.40 12.02
N LYS A 234 3.07 11.70 13.22
CA LYS A 234 3.92 11.77 14.42
C LYS A 234 4.61 10.43 14.67
N TRP A 235 3.85 9.33 14.67
CA TRP A 235 4.40 7.99 14.88
C TRP A 235 5.40 7.60 13.79
N ILE A 236 5.11 7.90 12.52
CA ILE A 236 6.03 7.62 11.39
C ILE A 236 7.37 8.30 11.63
N LEU A 237 7.35 9.61 11.93
CA LEU A 237 8.55 10.41 12.13
C LEU A 237 9.33 9.99 13.39
N ASP A 238 8.65 9.72 14.51
CA ASP A 238 9.29 9.26 15.75
C ASP A 238 9.92 7.86 15.61
N THR A 239 9.36 7.02 14.73
CA THR A 239 9.77 5.61 14.56
C THR A 239 10.94 5.46 13.59
N MET A 240 11.01 6.30 12.56
CA MET A 240 12.14 6.31 11.63
C MET A 240 13.41 6.75 12.37
N ARG A 241 14.49 5.98 12.18
CA ARG A 241 15.82 6.27 12.72
C ARG A 241 16.76 6.64 11.58
N PRO A 242 17.82 7.42 11.85
CA PRO A 242 18.90 7.67 10.88
C PRO A 242 19.50 6.39 10.27
#